data_AF-A0A564UDU4-F1
#
_entry.id   AF-A0A564UDU4-F1
#
_cell.length_a   1.000
_cell.length_b   1.000
_cell.length_c   1.000
_cell.angle_alpha   90.00
_cell.angle_beta   90.00
_cell.angle_gamma   90.00
#
_symmetry.space_group_name_H-M   'P 1'
#
loop_
_entity.id
_entity.type
_entity.pdbx_description
1 polymer ?
#
loop_
_entity_poly.entity_id
_entity_poly.type
_entity_poly.pdbx_seq_one_letter_code
_entity_poly.pdbx_strand_id
1 'polypeptide(L)'
;MGSKEKIAEEIVLIRYYNVLFYLFFKTGMDDFKRQCLIKKIDDGESMRMKQIQDWCHCHQIPFKTQFTYRKDFSFRVNLWNLYSYCRFKIERQ
;
A
#
# COMPACT_ATOMS: atom_id res chain seq x y z
N MET A 1 1.70 21.85 -29.97
CA MET A 1 0.99 20.62 -29.54
C MET A 1 1.93 19.84 -28.63
N GLY A 2 1.82 20.01 -27.31
CA GLY A 2 2.58 19.20 -26.36
C GLY A 2 1.91 17.83 -26.26
N SER A 3 2.58 16.81 -26.77
CA SER A 3 2.18 15.42 -26.61
C SER A 3 2.03 15.16 -25.11
N LYS A 4 0.80 14.98 -24.63
CA LYS A 4 0.56 14.43 -23.29
C LYS A 4 1.07 13.00 -23.35
N GLU A 5 2.32 12.78 -22.96
CA GLU A 5 2.80 11.45 -22.62
C GLU A 5 1.74 10.85 -21.69
N LYS A 6 1.07 9.80 -22.17
CA LYS A 6 0.24 8.96 -21.31
C LYS A 6 1.22 8.29 -20.37
N ILE A 7 1.53 8.94 -19.26
CA ILE A 7 2.29 8.33 -18.17
C ILE A 7 1.45 7.11 -17.78
N ALA A 8 1.98 5.93 -18.09
CA ALA A 8 1.36 4.70 -17.65
C ALA A 8 1.47 4.69 -16.12
N GLU A 9 0.33 4.51 -15.45
CA GLU A 9 0.28 4.34 -14.01
C GLU A 9 0.18 2.84 -13.73
N GLU A 10 1.19 2.30 -13.08
CA GLU A 10 1.18 0.93 -12.61
C GLU A 10 0.68 0.86 -11.17
N ILE A 11 -0.15 -0.15 -10.89
CA ILE A 11 -0.74 -0.35 -9.57
C ILE A 11 -0.11 -1.59 -8.94
N VAL A 12 0.57 -1.39 -7.81
CA VAL A 12 1.05 -2.49 -6.98
C VAL A 12 0.08 -2.69 -5.81
N LEU A 13 -0.41 -3.92 -5.68
CA LEU A 13 -1.29 -4.33 -4.60
C LEU A 13 -0.48 -5.03 -3.50
N ILE A 14 -0.42 -4.44 -2.31
CA ILE A 14 0.10 -5.11 -1.12
C ILE A 14 -1.07 -5.53 -0.24
N ARG A 15 -1.09 -6.80 0.15
CA ARG A 15 -2.09 -7.34 1.07
C ARG A 15 -1.49 -7.50 2.46
N TYR A 16 -2.00 -6.73 3.41
CA TYR A 16 -1.66 -6.84 4.83
C TYR A 16 -2.89 -7.32 5.61
N TYR A 17 -2.96 -8.62 5.93
CA TYR A 17 -4.14 -9.28 6.50
C TYR A 17 -5.43 -9.01 5.68
N ASN A 18 -6.33 -8.19 6.22
CA ASN A 18 -7.61 -7.80 5.63
C ASN A 18 -7.56 -6.39 5.01
N VAL A 19 -6.40 -5.74 5.01
CA VAL A 19 -6.21 -4.40 4.44
C VAL A 19 -5.42 -4.53 3.15
N LEU A 20 -5.97 -3.97 2.08
CA LEU A 20 -5.32 -3.85 0.78
C LEU A 20 -4.73 -2.45 0.66
N PHE A 21 -3.49 -2.38 0.23
CA PHE A 21 -2.77 -1.16 -0.12
C PHE A 21 -2.61 -1.14 -1.64
N TYR A 22 -3.18 -0.13 -2.28
CA TYR A 22 -3.03 0.16 -3.69
C TYR A 22 -2.03 1.30 -3.83
N LEU A 23 -0.85 0.97 -4.35
CA LEU A 23 0.23 1.92 -4.57
C LEU A 23 0.26 2.28 -6.05
N PHE A 24 0.23 3.57 -6.37
CA PHE A 24 0.22 4.05 -7.75
C PHE A 24 1.62 4.57 -8.10
N PHE A 25 2.30 3.86 -8.99
CA PHE A 25 3.63 4.19 -9.48
C PHE A 25 3.52 4.79 -10.88
N LYS A 26 4.26 5.87 -11.14
CA LYS A 26 4.38 6.41 -12.50
C LYS A 26 5.50 5.68 -13.23
N THR A 27 5.15 4.98 -14.31
CA THR A 27 6.12 4.27 -15.14
C THR A 27 7.21 5.22 -15.63
N GLY A 28 8.47 4.79 -15.55
CA GLY A 28 9.66 5.57 -15.89
C GLY A 28 10.24 6.38 -14.73
N MET A 29 9.42 7.09 -13.96
CA MET A 29 9.92 7.91 -12.84
C MET A 29 10.08 7.12 -11.53
N ASP A 30 9.14 6.21 -11.25
CA ASP A 30 9.08 5.50 -9.97
C ASP A 30 9.49 4.01 -10.08
N ASP A 31 9.95 3.57 -11.25
CA ASP A 31 10.32 2.15 -11.50
C ASP A 31 11.41 1.66 -10.54
N PHE A 32 12.39 2.51 -10.24
CA PHE A 32 13.43 2.20 -9.25
C PHE A 32 12.86 2.05 -7.83
N LYS A 33 11.93 2.93 -7.45
CA LYS A 33 11.27 2.87 -6.13
C LYS A 33 10.42 1.60 -6.02
N ARG A 34 9.73 1.23 -7.10
CA ARG A 34 8.96 -0.03 -7.20
C ARG A 34 9.87 -1.24 -6.97
N GLN A 35 10.99 -1.32 -7.69
CA GLN A 35 11.95 -2.42 -7.54
C GLN A 35 12.54 -2.47 -6.12
N CYS A 36 12.84 -1.33 -5.52
CA CYS A 36 13.31 -1.25 -4.13
C CYS A 36 12.27 -1.81 -3.14
N LEU A 37 10.99 -1.47 -3.31
CA LEU A 37 9.91 -1.96 -2.48
C LEU A 37 9.70 -3.48 -2.61
N ILE A 38 9.70 -3.99 -3.84
CA ILE A 38 9.58 -5.43 -4.10
C ILE A 38 10.74 -6.18 -3.45
N LYS A 39 11.97 -5.69 -3.65
CA LYS A 39 13.16 -6.30 -3.05
C LYS A 39 13.09 -6.34 -1.52
N LYS A 40 12.64 -5.26 -0.87
CA LYS A 40 12.47 -5.25 0.60
C LYS A 40 11.46 -6.29 1.09
N ILE A 41 10.38 -6.49 0.34
CA ILE A 41 9.36 -7.50 0.67
C ILE A 41 9.91 -8.91 0.46
N ASP A 42 10.64 -9.14 -0.65
CA ASP A 42 11.27 -10.42 -0.99
C ASP A 42 12.39 -10.80 0.00
N ASP A 43 13.13 -9.81 0.49
CA ASP A 43 14.16 -9.97 1.53
C ASP A 43 13.54 -10.35 2.90
N GLY A 44 12.20 -10.43 2.99
CA GLY A 44 11.47 -10.87 4.18
C GLY A 44 11.33 -9.79 5.24
N GLU A 45 11.60 -8.51 4.93
CA GLU A 45 11.32 -7.42 5.86
C GLU A 45 9.81 -7.33 6.09
N SER A 46 9.34 -7.70 7.29
CA SER A 46 7.93 -7.57 7.65
C SER A 46 7.58 -6.08 7.78
N MET A 47 7.10 -5.46 6.72
CA MET A 47 6.67 -4.07 6.75
C MET A 47 5.28 -3.97 7.40
N ARG A 48 5.21 -3.37 8.60
CA ARG A 48 3.94 -3.02 9.24
C ARG A 48 3.21 -1.94 8.43
N MET A 49 1.89 -1.80 8.62
CA MET A 49 1.08 -0.77 7.92
C MET A 49 1.67 0.65 8.05
N LYS A 50 2.21 1.03 9.22
CA LYS A 50 2.92 2.31 9.41
C LYS A 50 4.18 2.43 8.55
N GLN A 51 5.00 1.38 8.49
CA GLN A 51 6.23 1.42 7.69
C GLN A 51 5.92 1.52 6.19
N ILE A 52 4.87 0.86 5.72
CA ILE A 52 4.39 1.01 4.33
C ILE A 52 3.97 2.47 4.10
N GLN A 53 3.18 3.05 5.01
CA GLN A 53 2.76 4.45 4.93
C GLN A 53 3.96 5.41 4.92
N ASP A 54 4.87 5.28 5.88
CA ASP A 54 6.04 6.15 6.04
C ASP A 54 6.91 6.10 4.78
N TRP A 55 7.12 4.90 4.25
CA TRP A 55 7.84 4.70 3.00
C TRP A 55 7.14 5.42 1.83
N CYS A 56 5.82 5.27 1.69
CA CYS A 56 5.06 5.98 0.66
C CYS A 56 5.15 7.50 0.83
N HIS A 57 5.11 8.00 2.06
CA HIS A 57 5.20 9.43 2.37
C HIS A 57 6.58 9.98 2.03
N CYS A 58 7.66 9.32 2.48
CA CYS A 58 9.05 9.68 2.17
C CYS A 58 9.31 9.73 0.65
N HIS A 59 8.72 8.80 -0.10
CA HIS A 59 8.93 8.69 -1.54
C HIS A 59 7.88 9.44 -2.40
N GLN A 60 6.94 10.13 -1.73
CA GLN A 60 5.81 10.86 -2.35
C GLN A 60 4.96 10.00 -3.30
N ILE A 61 4.75 8.74 -2.95
CA ILE A 61 3.98 7.80 -3.76
C ILE A 61 2.51 7.89 -3.33
N PRO A 62 1.58 8.21 -4.26
CA PRO A 62 0.17 8.17 -3.97
C PRO A 62 -0.28 6.73 -3.68
N PHE A 63 -1.04 6.55 -2.61
CA PHE A 63 -1.59 5.25 -2.23
C PHE A 63 -3.02 5.35 -1.73
N LYS A 64 -3.79 4.29 -1.93
CA LYS A 64 -5.13 4.09 -1.37
C LYS A 64 -5.13 2.84 -0.52
N THR A 65 -5.95 2.85 0.54
CA THR A 65 -6.12 1.68 1.41
C THR A 65 -7.58 1.28 1.46
N GLN A 66 -7.84 -0.02 1.51
CA GLN A 66 -9.19 -0.56 1.57
C GLN A 66 -9.22 -1.78 2.49
N PHE A 67 -10.13 -1.76 3.47
CA PHE A 67 -10.42 -2.94 4.27
C PHE A 67 -11.35 -3.89 3.51
N THR A 68 -11.04 -5.18 3.52
CA THR A 68 -11.81 -6.27 2.91
C THR A 68 -12.11 -7.31 3.97
N TYR A 69 -13.40 -7.56 4.25
CA TYR A 69 -13.80 -8.63 5.14
C TYR A 69 -13.51 -9.99 4.49
N ARG A 70 -12.84 -10.88 5.21
CA ARG A 70 -12.53 -12.23 4.73
C ARG A 70 -13.28 -13.26 5.55
N LYS A 71 -14.07 -14.08 4.88
CA LYS A 71 -14.84 -15.19 5.49
C LYS A 71 -13.94 -16.31 6.01
N ASP A 72 -12.70 -16.38 5.54
CA ASP A 72 -11.71 -17.37 5.98
C ASP A 72 -11.26 -17.16 7.44
N PHE A 73 -11.42 -15.94 7.96
CA PHE A 73 -11.04 -15.60 9.33
C PHE A 73 -12.26 -15.52 10.25
N SER A 74 -12.05 -15.81 11.53
CA SER A 74 -13.10 -15.63 12.54
C SER A 74 -13.55 -14.17 12.61
N PHE A 75 -14.80 -13.96 13.04
CA PHE A 75 -15.37 -12.62 13.20
C PHE A 75 -14.49 -11.71 14.08
N ARG A 76 -13.93 -12.25 15.18
CA ARG A 76 -13.06 -11.50 16.10
C ARG A 76 -11.80 -10.99 15.42
N VAL A 77 -11.17 -11.80 14.58
CA VAL A 77 -9.95 -11.40 13.83
C VAL A 77 -10.29 -10.32 12.82
N ASN A 78 -11.41 -10.45 12.10
CA ASN A 78 -11.88 -9.42 11.18
C ASN A 78 -12.15 -8.09 11.91
N LEU A 79 -12.78 -8.14 13.09
CA LEU A 79 -13.08 -6.97 13.91
C LEU A 79 -11.80 -6.31 14.43
N TRP A 80 -10.82 -7.09 14.87
CA TRP A 80 -9.52 -6.57 15.30
C TRP A 80 -8.75 -5.90 14.15
N ASN A 81 -8.80 -6.49 12.95
CA ASN A 81 -8.20 -5.89 11.75
C ASN A 81 -8.91 -4.59 11.34
N LEU A 82 -10.24 -4.54 11.48
CA LEU A 82 -11.02 -3.33 11.22
C LEU A 82 -10.68 -2.23 12.23
N TYR A 83 -10.64 -2.55 13.52
CA TYR A 83 -10.22 -1.61 14.57
C TYR A 83 -8.81 -1.06 14.30
N SER A 84 -7.86 -1.94 14.01
CA SER A 84 -6.48 -1.56 13.67
C SER A 84 -6.42 -0.65 12.45
N TYR A 85 -7.24 -0.92 11.42
CA TYR A 85 -7.34 -0.08 10.23
C TYR A 85 -7.95 1.30 10.52
N CYS A 86 -9.03 1.35 11.30
CA CYS A 86 -9.65 2.62 11.71
C CYS A 86 -8.67 3.48 12.51
N ARG A 87 -7.96 2.88 13.47
CA ARG A 87 -6.90 3.57 14.23
C ARG A 87 -5.82 4.12 13.32
N PHE A 88 -5.33 3.32 12.38
CA PHE A 88 -4.36 3.74 11.37
C PHE A 88 -4.86 4.94 10.54
N LYS A 89 -6.14 4.95 10.14
CA LYS A 89 -6.72 6.09 9.41
C LYS A 89 -6.81 7.37 10.24
N ILE A 90 -7.12 7.26 11.53
CA ILE A 90 -7.19 8.41 12.44
C ILE A 90 -5.80 8.99 12.67
N GLU A 91 -4.79 8.14 12.90
CA GLU A 91 -3.39 8.59 13.09
C GLU A 91 -2.77 9.20 11.81
N ARG A 92 -3.40 9.02 10.64
CA ARG A 92 -2.99 9.63 9.37
C ARG A 92 -3.54 11.05 9.17
N GLN A 93 -4.61 11.41 9.88
CA GLN A 93 -5.30 12.71 9.76
C GLN A 93 -4.55 13.78 10.55
#